data_AF-A0AAN7RDF0-F1
#
_entry.id   AF-A0AAN7RDF0-F1
#
_cell.length_a   1.000
_cell.length_b   1.000
_cell.length_c   1.000
_cell.angle_alpha   90.00
_cell.angle_beta   90.00
_cell.angle_gamma   90.00
#
_symmetry.space_group_name_H-M   'P 1'
#
loop_
_entity.id
_entity.type
_entity.pdbx_description
1 polymer ?
#
loop_
_entity_poly.entity_id
_entity_poly.type
_entity_poly.pdbx_seq_one_letter_code
_entity_poly.pdbx_strand_id
1 'polypeptide(L)'
;MLPGTSFHNHQVKGQNFGCFVSLVGEVGELSEIFQWKGEVPRGLPGWKEEEKQHLQEELYDVLLYLVRFSDVCGVDLSKAALRKMELNAIKYPVKLCKGSSRK
;
A
#
# COMPACT_ATOMS: atom_id res chain seq x y z
N MET A 1 22.56 -26.03 35.88
CA MET A 1 21.39 -25.90 34.99
C MET A 1 20.78 -24.53 35.24
N LEU A 2 20.87 -23.61 34.29
CA LEU A 2 20.14 -22.35 34.34
C LEU A 2 18.99 -22.43 33.32
N PRO A 3 17.74 -22.13 33.68
CA PRO A 3 16.67 -22.00 32.71
C PRO A 3 16.78 -20.60 32.10
N GLY A 4 17.24 -20.55 30.85
CA GLY A 4 17.08 -19.36 30.01
C GLY A 4 15.68 -19.36 29.43
N THR A 5 14.81 -18.45 29.86
CA THR A 5 13.59 -18.13 29.13
C THR A 5 13.14 -16.69 29.37
N SER A 6 12.85 -16.03 28.25
CA SER A 6 11.91 -14.91 28.11
C SER A 6 12.44 -13.48 28.26
N PHE A 7 13.26 -13.06 27.29
CA PHE A 7 13.43 -11.63 26.95
C PHE A 7 13.35 -11.46 25.43
N HIS A 8 12.19 -11.67 24.80
CA HIS A 8 12.04 -11.34 23.36
C HIS A 8 10.66 -10.83 22.92
N ASN A 9 9.68 -10.65 23.83
CA ASN A 9 8.30 -10.37 23.41
C ASN A 9 7.75 -8.98 23.79
N HIS A 10 8.58 -8.08 24.34
CA HIS A 10 8.15 -6.74 24.77
C HIS A 10 8.58 -5.61 23.82
N GLN A 11 9.61 -5.82 22.99
CA GLN A 11 10.12 -4.79 22.06
C GLN A 11 9.33 -4.72 20.73
N VAL A 12 8.75 -5.84 20.29
CA VAL A 12 8.03 -5.92 19.00
C VAL A 12 6.73 -5.09 19.02
N LYS A 13 6.04 -5.00 20.17
CA LYS A 13 4.75 -4.29 20.27
C LYS A 13 4.85 -2.77 20.02
N GLY A 14 5.98 -2.15 20.34
CA GLY A 14 6.18 -0.70 20.14
C GLY A 14 6.57 -0.34 18.70
N GLN A 15 7.27 -1.23 17.99
CA GLN A 15 7.78 -0.98 16.65
C GLN A 15 6.70 -1.15 15.56
N ASN A 16 5.75 -2.07 15.78
CA ASN A 16 4.64 -2.35 14.87
C ASN A 16 3.66 -1.18 14.74
N PHE A 17 3.38 -0.48 15.83
CA PHE A 17 2.40 0.60 15.84
C PHE A 17 2.89 1.86 15.11
N GLY A 18 4.19 2.16 15.21
CA GLY A 18 4.79 3.33 14.53
C GLY A 18 4.71 3.22 13.01
N CYS A 19 5.09 2.08 12.43
CA CYS A 19 5.05 1.88 10.98
C CYS A 19 3.62 1.93 10.43
N PHE A 20 2.64 1.42 11.19
CA PHE A 20 1.23 1.48 10.80
C PHE A 20 0.71 2.92 10.78
N VAL A 21 1.02 3.72 11.81
CA VAL A 21 0.59 5.12 11.86
C VAL A 21 1.24 5.94 10.75
N SER A 22 2.53 5.72 10.44
CA SER A 22 3.19 6.35 9.29
C SER A 22 2.51 5.99 7.97
N LEU A 23 2.24 4.70 7.71
CA LEU A 23 1.52 4.26 6.52
C LEU A 23 0.16 4.97 6.37
N VAL A 24 -0.60 5.08 7.46
CA VAL A 24 -1.90 5.78 7.45
C VAL A 24 -1.71 7.28 7.18
N GLY A 25 -0.65 7.90 7.70
CA GLY A 25 -0.27 9.28 7.40
C GLY A 25 -0.06 9.52 5.91
N GLU A 26 0.83 8.74 5.29
CA GLU A 26 1.13 8.88 3.84
C GLU A 26 -0.11 8.62 2.97
N VAL A 27 -0.98 7.68 3.36
CA VAL A 27 -2.25 7.46 2.66
C VAL A 27 -3.18 8.68 2.81
N GLY A 28 -3.10 9.39 3.92
CA GLY A 28 -3.79 10.65 4.15
C GLY A 28 -3.29 11.74 3.21
N GLU A 29 -1.97 11.96 3.15
CA GLU A 29 -1.34 12.93 2.24
C GLU A 29 -1.66 12.63 0.78
N LEU A 30 -1.55 11.35 0.37
CA LEU A 30 -1.99 10.89 -0.94
C LEU A 30 -3.48 11.21 -1.21
N SER A 31 -4.35 11.07 -0.20
CA SER A 31 -5.78 11.37 -0.33
C SER A 31 -6.05 12.86 -0.49
N GLU A 32 -5.28 13.73 0.17
CA GLU A 32 -5.41 15.19 0.08
C GLU A 32 -5.16 15.69 -1.35
N ILE A 33 -4.23 15.06 -2.09
CA ILE A 33 -3.97 15.36 -3.51
C ILE A 33 -5.25 15.25 -4.35
N PHE A 34 -6.11 14.28 -4.04
CA PHE A 34 -7.33 14.00 -4.78
C PHE A 34 -8.59 14.64 -4.18
N GLN A 35 -8.56 15.08 -2.91
CA GLN A 35 -9.74 15.58 -2.20
C GLN A 35 -10.50 16.69 -2.94
N TRP A 36 -9.77 17.55 -3.66
CA TRP A 36 -10.33 18.67 -4.43
C TRP A 36 -10.31 18.44 -5.94
N LYS A 37 -9.85 17.27 -6.38
CA LYS A 37 -9.88 16.86 -7.78
C LYS A 37 -11.21 16.14 -8.00
N GLY A 38 -11.96 16.57 -9.02
CA GLY A 38 -13.18 15.87 -9.44
C GLY A 38 -12.84 14.53 -10.09
N GLU A 39 -13.52 14.18 -11.18
CA GLU A 39 -13.11 13.01 -11.95
C GLU A 39 -11.69 13.20 -12.50
N VAL A 40 -10.78 12.30 -12.12
CA VAL A 40 -9.40 12.31 -12.60
C VAL A 40 -9.25 11.27 -13.70
N PRO A 41 -9.18 11.69 -14.98
CA PRO A 41 -9.00 10.77 -16.08
C PRO A 41 -7.61 10.14 -16.05
N ARG A 42 -7.50 8.94 -16.63
CA ARG A 42 -6.23 8.22 -16.74
C ARG A 42 -5.20 9.08 -17.48
N GLY A 43 -3.97 9.10 -16.95
CA GLY A 43 -2.87 9.87 -17.54
C GLY A 43 -2.78 11.31 -17.04
N LEU A 44 -3.68 11.73 -16.14
CA LEU A 44 -3.61 13.03 -15.45
C LEU A 44 -3.47 14.24 -16.41
N PRO A 45 -4.29 14.33 -17.48
CA PRO A 45 -4.24 15.48 -18.38
C PRO A 45 -4.56 16.77 -17.63
N GLY A 46 -3.80 17.83 -17.90
CA GLY A 46 -3.96 19.13 -17.26
C GLY A 46 -3.32 19.26 -15.88
N TRP A 47 -2.70 18.20 -15.35
CA TRP A 47 -1.88 18.28 -14.15
C TRP A 47 -0.53 18.90 -14.48
N LYS A 48 -0.07 19.79 -13.61
CA LYS A 48 1.28 20.35 -13.69
C LYS A 48 2.31 19.27 -13.30
N GLU A 49 3.55 19.46 -13.74
CA GLU A 49 4.60 18.49 -13.42
C GLU A 49 4.88 18.41 -11.92
N GLU A 50 4.75 19.52 -11.19
CA GLU A 50 4.92 19.52 -9.74
C GLU A 50 3.83 18.69 -9.03
N GLU A 51 2.59 18.72 -9.53
CA GLU A 51 1.49 17.91 -8.98
C GLU A 51 1.70 16.42 -9.26
N LYS A 52 2.23 16.08 -10.44
CA LYS A 52 2.57 14.69 -10.78
C LYS A 52 3.74 14.18 -9.97
N GLN A 53 4.74 15.02 -9.73
CA GLN A 53 5.88 14.69 -8.90
C GLN A 53 5.44 14.43 -7.46
N HIS A 54 4.64 15.34 -6.88
CA HIS A 54 4.10 15.16 -5.54
C HIS A 54 3.28 13.87 -5.42
N LEU A 55 2.41 13.58 -6.41
CA LEU A 55 1.70 12.29 -6.46
C LEU A 55 2.63 11.07 -6.49
N GLN A 56 3.74 11.15 -7.22
CA GLN A 56 4.71 10.06 -7.29
C GLN A 56 5.44 9.86 -5.95
N GLU A 57 5.75 10.95 -5.26
CA GLU A 57 6.38 10.94 -3.93
C GLU A 57 5.44 10.26 -2.91
N GLU A 58 4.18 10.69 -2.81
CA GLU A 58 3.22 10.08 -1.88
C GLU A 58 2.94 8.59 -2.18
N LEU A 59 2.86 8.23 -3.46
CA LEU A 59 2.73 6.83 -3.87
C LEU A 59 3.94 5.99 -3.45
N TYR A 60 5.14 6.56 -3.55
CA TYR A 60 6.37 5.91 -3.12
C TYR A 60 6.40 5.74 -1.61
N ASP A 61 6.03 6.75 -0.83
CA ASP A 61 6.05 6.69 0.63
C ASP A 61 5.04 5.68 1.17
N VAL A 62 3.82 5.63 0.60
CA VAL A 62 2.84 4.57 0.90
C VAL A 62 3.43 3.18 0.63
N LEU A 63 4.09 2.99 -0.52
CA LEU A 63 4.72 1.71 -0.87
C LEU A 63 5.85 1.35 0.12
N LEU A 64 6.72 2.31 0.44
CA LEU A 64 7.85 2.13 1.34
C LEU A 64 7.40 1.69 2.72
N TYR A 65 6.42 2.39 3.30
CA TYR A 65 5.88 2.01 4.61
C TYR A 65 5.09 0.72 4.58
N LEU A 66 4.39 0.40 3.48
CA LEU A 66 3.74 -0.90 3.33
C LEU A 66 4.76 -2.06 3.34
N VAL A 67 5.87 -1.91 2.61
CA VAL A 67 6.95 -2.90 2.58
C VAL A 67 7.56 -3.04 3.98
N ARG A 68 7.90 -1.92 4.65
CA ARG A 68 8.42 -1.94 6.02
C ARG A 68 7.43 -2.57 7.00
N PHE A 69 6.16 -2.24 6.91
CA PHE A 69 5.12 -2.80 7.76
C PHE A 69 4.97 -4.30 7.54
N SER A 70 5.11 -4.79 6.30
CA SER A 70 5.08 -6.22 6.01
C SER A 70 6.23 -6.98 6.68
N ASP A 71 7.44 -6.42 6.66
CA ASP A 71 8.62 -6.98 7.34
C ASP A 71 8.43 -7.04 8.85
N VAL A 72 7.93 -5.94 9.42
CA VAL A 72 7.61 -5.83 10.85
C VAL A 72 6.51 -6.80 11.29
N CYS A 73 5.56 -7.11 10.42
CA CYS A 73 4.53 -8.13 10.64
C CYS A 73 4.99 -9.57 10.35
N GLY A 74 6.21 -9.77 9.82
CA GLY A 74 6.69 -11.08 9.38
C GLY A 74 5.92 -11.65 8.17
N VAL A 75 5.34 -10.77 7.34
CA VAL A 75 4.58 -11.14 6.15
C VAL A 75 5.45 -11.03 4.91
N ASP A 76 5.61 -12.14 4.19
CA ASP A 76 6.22 -12.12 2.86
C ASP A 76 5.23 -11.52 1.84
N LEU A 77 5.37 -10.21 1.63
CA LEU A 77 4.47 -9.43 0.77
C LEU A 77 4.46 -9.94 -0.67
N SER A 78 5.61 -10.40 -1.19
CA SER A 78 5.73 -10.95 -2.54
C SER A 78 4.90 -12.23 -2.72
N LYS A 79 5.02 -13.18 -1.78
CA LYS A 79 4.20 -14.40 -1.79
C LYS A 79 2.71 -14.08 -1.60
N ALA A 80 2.39 -13.14 -0.71
CA ALA A 80 1.01 -12.71 -0.48
C ALA A 80 0.38 -12.09 -1.73
N ALA A 81 1.12 -11.24 -2.45
CA ALA A 81 0.69 -10.61 -3.70
C ALA A 81 0.44 -11.64 -4.80
N LEU A 82 1.37 -12.58 -5.02
CA LEU A 82 1.23 -13.64 -6.02
C LEU A 82 -0.01 -14.51 -5.76
N ARG A 83 -0.18 -14.97 -4.51
CA ARG A 83 -1.38 -15.74 -4.11
C ARG A 83 -2.66 -14.95 -4.34
N LYS A 84 -2.66 -13.64 -4.06
CA LYS A 84 -3.82 -12.79 -4.29
C LYS A 84 -4.14 -12.64 -5.78
N MET A 85 -3.13 -12.54 -6.64
CA MET A 85 -3.31 -12.49 -8.09
C MET A 85 -3.95 -13.77 -8.63
N GLU A 86 -3.50 -14.94 -8.17
CA GLU A 86 -4.10 -16.24 -8.52
C GLU A 86 -5.57 -16.32 -8.12
N LEU A 87 -5.88 -15.93 -6.87
CA LEU A 87 -7.27 -15.88 -6.39
C LEU A 87 -8.13 -14.87 -7.16
N ASN A 88 -7.57 -13.71 -7.50
CA ASN A 88 -8.27 -12.70 -8.30
C ASN A 88 -8.52 -13.19 -9.73
N ALA A 89 -7.63 -13.99 -10.32
CA ALA A 89 -7.83 -14.58 -11.65
C ALA A 89 -8.99 -15.58 -11.67
N ILE A 90 -9.21 -16.30 -10.57
CA ILE A 90 -10.36 -17.19 -10.40
C ILE A 90 -11.65 -16.37 -10.18
N LYS A 91 -11.58 -15.32 -9.34
CA LYS A 91 -12.74 -14.49 -8.98
C LYS A 91 -13.20 -13.56 -10.12
N TYR A 92 -12.28 -13.06 -10.92
CA TYR A 92 -12.51 -12.16 -12.06
C TYR A 92 -11.85 -12.72 -13.31
N PRO A 93 -12.41 -13.79 -13.91
CA PRO A 93 -11.86 -14.35 -15.13
C PRO A 93 -11.89 -13.30 -16.24
N VAL A 94 -10.79 -13.17 -16.98
CA VAL A 94 -10.57 -12.13 -18.02
C VAL A 94 -11.71 -12.06 -19.05
N LYS A 95 -12.45 -13.17 -19.26
CA LYS A 95 -13.63 -13.25 -20.13
C LYS A 95 -14.83 -12.42 -19.64
N LEU A 96 -14.91 -12.08 -18.35
CA LEU A 96 -15.92 -11.20 -17.75
C LEU A 96 -15.48 -9.74 -17.72
N CYS A 97 -14.17 -9.46 -17.84
CA CYS A 97 -13.62 -8.11 -17.98
C CYS A 97 -13.60 -7.67 -19.46
N LYS A 98 -14.75 -7.77 -20.15
CA LYS A 98 -14.92 -7.04 -21.42
C LYS A 98 -15.13 -5.58 -21.06
N GLY A 99 -14.13 -4.76 -21.33
CA GLY A 99 -14.12 -3.35 -21.00
C GLY A 99 -15.39 -2.65 -21.46
N SER A 100 -16.19 -2.17 -20.50
CA SER A 100 -17.12 -1.08 -20.78
C SER A 100 -16.38 0.24 -20.56
N SER A 101 -15.37 0.49 -21.41
CA SER A 101 -15.01 1.87 -21.74
C SER A 101 -16.00 2.28 -22.82
N ARG A 102 -17.19 2.71 -22.40
CA ARG A 102 -18.14 3.37 -23.28
C ARG A 102 -18.59 4.67 -22.63
N LYS A 103 -18.01 5.73 -23.20
CA LYS A 103 -18.27 7.17 -23.05
C LYS A 103 -17.60 7.82 -21.87
#